data_AF-A0A1I8GRX1-F1
#
_entry.id   AF-A0A1I8GRX1-F1
#
_cell.length_a   1.000
_cell.length_b   1.000
_cell.length_c   1.000
_cell.angle_alpha   90.00
_cell.angle_beta   90.00
_cell.angle_gamma   90.00
#
_symmetry.space_group_name_H-M   'P 1'
#
loop_
_entity.id
_entity.type
_entity.pdbx_description
1 polymer ?
#
loop_
_entity_poly.entity_id
_entity_poly.type
_entity_poly.pdbx_seq_one_letter_code
_entity_poly.pdbx_strand_id
1 'polypeptide(L)'
;MRSSSRLTFPSGGPAVLTVTGGQPDSIAATVLVVAADGSGKAWSAAFTDSYVSQLAAKAGGCTVSFAEFVAGIRAAAGAAAEGGAARLSDGTSWQLDLLTLEQLQLLRATKTGASAGAAPPLPQQLCRFLIVTRTRSSNRVHFPLPLDPVNAAATTASPESRSAVKRPGSAGATDLRRLQTRVAQLRRENHRLAEENRRLTADADEATALRREAAELGAAARRARASLDQRRRRESAASAELAGLRAEVS
;
A
#
# COMPACT_ATOMS: atom_id res chain seq x y z
N MET A 1 17.13 -19.83 -5.99
CA MET A 1 18.32 -19.62 -5.11
C MET A 1 17.87 -18.98 -3.80
N ARG A 2 18.38 -19.47 -2.67
CA ARG A 2 18.08 -18.98 -1.31
C ARG A 2 19.30 -18.21 -0.79
N SER A 3 19.08 -16.98 -0.31
CA SER A 3 20.08 -16.18 0.38
C SER A 3 19.53 -15.76 1.73
N SER A 4 20.32 -15.91 2.80
CA SER A 4 19.95 -15.56 4.17
C SER A 4 21.05 -14.67 4.75
N SER A 5 20.65 -13.50 5.26
CA SER A 5 21.56 -12.52 5.85
C SER A 5 21.04 -12.10 7.24
N ARG A 6 21.95 -11.91 8.19
CA ARG A 6 21.63 -11.27 9.48
C ARG A 6 21.78 -9.77 9.33
N LEU A 7 20.73 -9.03 9.67
CA LEU A 7 20.64 -7.59 9.54
C LEU A 7 20.38 -6.97 10.91
N THR A 8 20.84 -5.75 11.10
CA THR A 8 20.35 -4.91 12.19
C THR A 8 19.59 -3.77 11.57
N PHE A 9 18.27 -3.76 11.72
CA PHE A 9 17.45 -2.67 11.20
C PHE A 9 17.57 -1.46 12.12
N PRO A 10 17.77 -0.24 11.58
CA PRO A 10 17.87 0.98 12.38
C PRO A 10 16.68 1.18 13.32
N SER A 11 15.50 0.72 12.91
CA SER A 11 14.22 0.91 13.58
C SER A 11 13.71 -0.32 14.34
N GLY A 12 14.33 -1.50 14.16
CA GLY A 12 13.73 -2.79 14.48
C GLY A 12 14.62 -3.82 15.18
N GLY A 13 15.88 -3.46 15.51
CA GLY A 13 16.81 -4.38 16.15
C GLY A 13 17.34 -5.47 15.20
N PRO A 14 18.05 -6.49 15.74
CA PRO A 14 18.60 -7.56 14.93
C PRO A 14 17.48 -8.42 14.34
N ALA A 15 17.58 -8.70 13.05
CA ALA A 15 16.68 -9.58 12.35
C ALA A 15 17.36 -10.43 11.28
N VAL A 16 16.84 -11.63 11.03
CA VAL A 16 17.32 -12.47 9.92
C VAL A 16 16.43 -12.24 8.71
N LEU A 17 17.02 -11.82 7.58
CA LEU A 17 16.32 -11.68 6.31
C LEU A 17 16.66 -12.87 5.41
N THR A 18 15.67 -13.66 5.05
CA THR A 18 15.81 -14.68 4.00
C THR A 18 15.07 -14.23 2.75
N VAL A 19 15.80 -14.19 1.63
CA VAL A 19 15.26 -13.84 0.31
C VAL A 19 15.39 -15.07 -0.58
N THR A 20 14.25 -15.69 -0.85
CA THR A 20 14.13 -16.81 -1.79
C THR A 20 13.51 -16.29 -3.06
N GLY A 21 14.19 -16.45 -4.20
CA GLY A 21 13.62 -16.11 -5.49
C GLY A 21 13.52 -17.36 -6.37
N GLY A 22 12.38 -17.51 -7.04
CA GLY A 22 12.20 -18.42 -8.18
C GLY A 22 13.12 -18.05 -9.34
N GLN A 23 13.34 -18.98 -10.27
CA GLN A 23 14.08 -18.65 -11.49
C GLN A 23 13.37 -17.53 -12.27
N PRO A 24 14.14 -16.64 -12.94
CA PRO A 24 13.58 -15.54 -13.72
C PRO A 24 12.61 -16.01 -14.83
N ASP A 25 12.77 -17.25 -15.32
CA ASP A 25 11.93 -17.85 -16.36
C ASP A 25 10.71 -18.60 -15.82
N SER A 26 10.52 -18.62 -14.49
CA SER A 26 9.37 -19.26 -13.86
C SER A 26 8.24 -18.25 -13.66
N ILE A 27 7.06 -18.56 -14.21
CA ILE A 27 5.83 -17.75 -14.15
C ILE A 27 5.39 -17.45 -12.68
N ALA A 28 5.93 -18.19 -11.71
CA ALA A 28 5.71 -18.00 -10.28
C ALA A 28 6.96 -17.51 -9.55
N ALA A 29 7.72 -16.60 -10.15
CA ALA A 29 8.85 -15.96 -9.47
C ALA A 29 8.32 -15.23 -8.22
N THR A 30 8.48 -15.90 -7.08
CA THR A 30 7.98 -15.46 -5.79
C THR A 30 9.18 -15.03 -4.98
N VAL A 31 9.18 -13.79 -4.47
CA VAL A 31 10.10 -13.43 -3.40
C VAL A 31 9.46 -13.80 -2.08
N LEU A 32 9.97 -14.85 -1.44
CA LEU A 32 9.67 -15.11 -0.03
C LEU A 32 10.67 -14.33 0.81
N VAL A 33 10.15 -13.36 1.56
CA VAL A 33 10.88 -12.56 2.54
C VAL A 33 10.56 -13.12 3.90
N VAL A 34 11.54 -13.61 4.67
CA VAL A 34 11.35 -13.94 6.09
C VAL A 34 12.15 -12.96 6.92
N ALA A 35 11.49 -12.20 7.79
CA ALA A 35 12.12 -11.38 8.82
C ALA A 35 11.84 -12.03 10.18
N ALA A 36 12.86 -12.29 11.00
CA ALA A 36 12.67 -12.76 12.37
C ALA A 36 13.30 -11.79 13.35
N ASP A 37 12.58 -11.29 14.34
CA ASP A 37 13.17 -10.45 15.39
C ASP A 37 13.92 -11.30 16.42
N GLY A 38 14.70 -10.65 17.30
CA GLY A 38 15.40 -11.32 18.40
C GLY A 38 14.48 -12.05 19.40
N SER A 39 13.15 -11.89 19.30
CA SER A 39 12.16 -12.58 20.14
C SER A 39 11.65 -13.89 19.53
N GLY A 40 12.11 -14.26 18.32
CA GLY A 40 11.69 -15.46 17.61
C GLY A 40 10.36 -15.30 16.86
N LYS A 41 9.80 -14.09 16.79
CA LYS A 41 8.66 -13.81 15.91
C LYS A 41 9.17 -13.67 14.49
N ALA A 42 8.50 -14.34 13.56
CA ALA A 42 8.82 -14.26 12.14
C ALA A 42 7.66 -13.68 11.35
N TRP A 43 7.97 -12.99 10.26
CA TRP A 43 7.01 -12.50 9.28
C TRP A 43 7.41 -12.93 7.89
N SER A 44 6.41 -13.28 7.07
CA SER A 44 6.63 -13.71 5.70
C SER A 44 5.62 -13.17 4.71
N ALA A 45 6.07 -12.97 3.48
CA ALA A 45 5.19 -12.70 2.35
C ALA A 45 5.82 -13.20 1.05
N ALA A 46 4.95 -13.42 0.06
CA ALA A 46 5.26 -13.91 -1.27
C ALA A 46 4.83 -12.84 -2.30
N PHE A 47 5.77 -12.35 -3.11
CA PHE A 47 5.50 -11.31 -4.12
C PHE A 47 5.79 -11.79 -5.54
N THR A 48 4.87 -11.50 -6.46
CA THR A 48 4.99 -11.79 -7.89
C THR A 48 5.57 -10.61 -8.68
N ASP A 49 5.99 -10.84 -9.92
CA ASP A 49 6.40 -9.78 -10.85
C ASP A 49 5.29 -8.75 -11.08
N SER A 50 4.06 -9.21 -11.31
CA SER A 50 2.90 -8.32 -11.48
C SER A 50 2.67 -7.39 -10.29
N TYR A 51 2.88 -7.89 -9.06
CA TYR A 51 2.78 -7.08 -7.84
C TYR A 51 3.87 -6.01 -7.78
N VAL A 52 5.13 -6.37 -8.03
CA VAL A 52 6.26 -5.43 -8.04
C VAL A 52 6.08 -4.37 -9.11
N SER A 53 5.64 -4.74 -10.30
CA SER A 53 5.32 -3.82 -11.39
C SER A 53 4.23 -2.82 -11.01
N GLN A 54 3.14 -3.27 -10.37
CA GLN A 54 2.09 -2.38 -9.86
C GLN A 54 2.59 -1.46 -8.75
N LEU A 55 3.45 -1.98 -7.85
CA LEU A 55 4.07 -1.20 -6.79
C LEU A 55 4.94 -0.08 -7.37
N ALA A 56 5.70 -0.40 -8.41
CA ALA A 56 6.56 0.54 -9.12
C ALA A 56 5.79 1.63 -9.86
N ALA A 57 4.68 1.27 -10.50
CA ALA A 57 3.76 2.24 -11.10
C ALA A 57 3.18 3.22 -10.05
N LYS A 58 2.77 2.70 -8.89
CA LYS A 58 2.24 3.52 -7.77
C LYS A 58 3.30 4.41 -7.12
N ALA A 59 4.56 4.00 -7.13
CA ALA A 59 5.66 4.70 -6.48
C ALA A 59 6.29 5.81 -7.35
N GLY A 60 5.46 6.49 -8.17
CA GLY A 60 5.89 7.58 -9.05
C GLY A 60 6.34 7.12 -10.44
N GLY A 61 5.82 6.00 -10.94
CA GLY A 61 6.10 5.52 -12.30
C GLY A 61 7.54 5.06 -12.52
N CYS A 62 8.26 4.66 -11.46
CA CYS A 62 9.62 4.17 -11.63
C CYS A 62 9.60 2.83 -12.38
N THR A 63 10.47 2.66 -13.37
CA THR A 63 10.66 1.37 -14.03
C THR A 63 11.71 0.57 -13.25
N VAL A 64 11.32 -0.60 -12.77
CA VAL A 64 12.21 -1.58 -12.14
C VAL A 64 11.72 -2.96 -12.57
N SER A 65 12.62 -3.79 -13.11
CA SER A 65 12.26 -5.17 -13.43
C SER A 65 12.18 -5.99 -12.15
N PHE A 66 11.39 -7.06 -12.13
CA PHE A 66 11.36 -7.97 -10.98
C PHE A 66 12.74 -8.53 -10.65
N ALA A 67 13.52 -8.93 -11.67
CA ALA A 67 14.88 -9.42 -11.49
C ALA A 67 15.80 -8.38 -10.81
N GLU A 68 15.74 -7.12 -11.26
CA GLU A 68 16.47 -6.00 -10.64
C GLU A 68 16.01 -5.78 -9.19
N PHE A 69 14.71 -5.83 -8.93
CA PHE A 69 14.14 -5.68 -7.59
C PHE A 69 14.65 -6.77 -6.63
N VAL A 70 14.61 -8.04 -7.04
CA VAL A 70 15.12 -9.16 -6.23
C VAL A 70 16.63 -9.03 -6.01
N ALA A 71 17.39 -8.68 -7.04
CA ALA A 71 18.83 -8.47 -6.94
C ALA A 71 19.16 -7.33 -5.97
N GLY A 72 18.42 -6.22 -6.05
CA GLY A 72 18.55 -5.07 -5.16
C GLY A 72 18.29 -5.43 -3.70
N ILE A 73 17.22 -6.18 -3.39
CA ILE A 73 16.95 -6.66 -2.03
C ILE A 73 18.08 -7.57 -1.54
N ARG A 74 18.56 -8.52 -2.35
CA ARG A 74 19.66 -9.42 -1.96
C ARG A 74 20.96 -8.65 -1.70
N ALA A 75 21.29 -7.71 -2.58
CA ALA A 75 22.47 -6.86 -2.41
C ALA A 75 22.37 -6.04 -1.12
N ALA A 76 21.22 -5.40 -0.88
CA ALA A 76 20.98 -4.62 0.33
C ALA A 76 20.99 -5.48 1.60
N ALA A 77 20.50 -6.72 1.52
CA ALA A 77 20.59 -7.69 2.60
C ALA A 77 22.04 -8.12 2.89
N GLY A 78 22.89 -8.21 1.88
CA GLY A 78 24.32 -8.44 2.05
C GLY A 78 25.00 -7.25 2.72
N ALA A 79 24.82 -6.05 2.14
CA ALA A 79 25.47 -4.83 2.63
C ALA A 79 25.04 -4.43 4.04
N ALA A 80 23.77 -4.61 4.40
CA ALA A 80 23.29 -4.29 5.74
C ALA A 80 23.82 -5.26 6.81
N ALA A 81 24.26 -6.47 6.43
CA ALA A 81 25.00 -7.36 7.34
C ALA A 81 26.40 -6.80 7.66
N GLU A 82 26.96 -6.00 6.76
CA GLU A 82 28.26 -5.33 6.88
C GLU A 82 28.13 -3.89 7.43
N GLY A 83 26.91 -3.44 7.78
CA GLY A 83 26.65 -2.09 8.29
C GLY A 83 26.60 -1.00 7.22
N GLY A 84 26.49 -1.37 5.94
CA GLY A 84 26.46 -0.44 4.80
C GLY A 84 25.15 -0.43 4.02
N ALA A 85 25.10 0.42 2.99
CA ALA A 85 24.06 0.41 1.96
C ALA A 85 24.62 -0.25 0.69
N ALA A 86 23.83 -1.08 0.02
CA ALA A 86 24.28 -1.69 -1.22
C ALA A 86 24.27 -0.65 -2.34
N ARG A 87 25.42 -0.49 -3.00
CA ARG A 87 25.56 0.36 -4.17
C ARG A 87 25.93 -0.50 -5.37
N LEU A 88 25.10 -0.45 -6.40
CA LEU A 88 25.34 -1.14 -7.67
C LEU A 88 26.22 -0.27 -8.57
N SER A 89 26.83 -0.90 -9.58
CA SER A 89 27.77 -0.25 -10.52
C SER A 89 27.15 0.87 -11.35
N ASP A 90 25.84 0.86 -11.53
CA ASP A 90 25.08 1.90 -12.23
C ASP A 90 24.77 3.14 -11.35
N GLY A 91 25.30 3.17 -10.12
CA GLY A 91 25.06 4.23 -9.15
C GLY A 91 23.72 4.09 -8.40
N THR A 92 22.95 3.03 -8.65
CA THR A 92 21.72 2.75 -7.90
C THR A 92 22.08 2.21 -6.51
N SER A 93 21.50 2.78 -5.45
CA SER A 93 21.62 2.24 -4.10
C SER A 93 20.30 1.66 -3.60
N TRP A 94 20.43 0.59 -2.82
CA TRP A 94 19.33 -0.13 -2.22
C TRP A 94 19.50 -0.19 -0.70
N GLN A 95 18.45 0.15 0.03
CA GLN A 95 18.40 0.13 1.48
C GLN A 95 17.14 -0.60 1.95
N LEU A 96 17.26 -1.31 3.07
CA LEU A 96 16.17 -2.05 3.69
C LEU A 96 15.90 -1.46 5.08
N ASP A 97 14.63 -1.33 5.41
CA ASP A 97 14.16 -1.00 6.76
C ASP A 97 12.95 -1.87 7.11
N LEU A 98 12.73 -2.16 8.39
CA LEU A 98 11.64 -3.03 8.84
C LEU A 98 10.77 -2.28 9.84
N LEU A 99 9.58 -1.87 9.39
CA LEU A 99 8.70 -1.01 10.16
C LEU A 99 7.47 -1.73 10.70
N THR A 100 6.99 -1.26 11.84
CA THR A 100 5.63 -1.51 12.31
C THR A 100 4.63 -0.64 11.55
N LEU A 101 3.34 -0.98 11.64
CA LEU A 101 2.28 -0.14 11.07
C LEU A 101 2.27 1.28 11.67
N GLU A 102 2.50 1.38 12.97
CA GLU A 102 2.56 2.65 13.69
C GLU A 102 3.72 3.52 13.18
N GLN A 103 4.91 2.95 13.02
CA GLN A 103 6.07 3.65 12.46
C GLN A 103 5.80 4.11 11.02
N LEU A 104 5.16 3.27 10.20
CA LEU A 104 4.79 3.62 8.83
C LEU A 104 3.77 4.77 8.78
N GLN A 105 2.80 4.77 9.70
CA GLN A 105 1.81 5.85 9.83
C GLN A 105 2.46 7.14 10.29
N LEU A 106 3.40 7.08 11.23
CA LEU A 106 4.17 8.24 11.69
C LEU A 106 4.98 8.85 10.54
N LEU A 107 5.66 8.02 9.73
CA LEU A 107 6.40 8.50 8.55
C LEU A 107 5.50 9.14 7.49
N ARG A 108 4.26 8.66 7.33
CA ARG A 108 3.29 9.28 6.43
C ARG A 108 2.80 10.62 6.97
N ALA A 109 2.47 10.67 8.25
CA ALA A 109 2.00 11.88 8.93
C ALA A 109 3.02 13.02 8.84
N THR A 110 4.31 12.74 9.08
CA THR A 110 5.39 13.73 8.95
C THR A 110 5.56 14.22 7.51
N LYS A 111 5.39 13.34 6.52
CA LYS A 111 5.53 13.70 5.10
C LYS A 111 4.36 14.54 4.57
N THR A 112 3.13 14.29 5.02
CA THR A 112 1.93 14.97 4.50
C THR A 112 1.41 16.08 5.41
N GLY A 113 2.00 16.28 6.59
CA GLY A 113 1.48 17.20 7.60
C GLY A 113 0.10 16.79 8.14
N ALA A 114 -0.31 15.55 7.93
CA ALA A 114 -1.62 15.04 8.31
C ALA A 114 -1.56 14.37 9.69
N SER A 115 -2.53 14.67 10.55
CA SER A 115 -2.62 14.03 11.87
C SER A 115 -2.92 12.54 11.72
N ALA A 116 -2.25 11.70 12.52
CA ALA A 116 -2.46 10.25 12.49
C ALA A 116 -3.93 9.93 12.81
N GLY A 117 -4.62 9.28 11.87
CA GLY A 117 -6.02 8.90 12.02
C GLY A 117 -6.25 7.78 13.05
N ALA A 118 -7.51 7.36 13.18
CA ALA A 118 -7.94 6.32 14.12
C ALA A 118 -7.10 5.03 14.04
N ALA A 119 -6.97 4.35 15.18
CA ALA A 119 -6.15 3.15 15.31
C ALA A 119 -6.60 2.06 14.30
N PRO A 120 -5.65 1.43 13.59
CA PRO A 120 -5.97 0.39 12.63
C PRO A 120 -6.47 -0.88 13.33
N PRO A 121 -7.29 -1.71 12.66
CA PRO A 121 -7.80 -2.97 13.22
C PRO A 121 -6.67 -3.91 13.65
N LEU A 122 -6.86 -4.62 14.78
CA LEU A 122 -5.86 -5.48 15.43
C LEU A 122 -5.06 -6.42 14.49
N PRO A 123 -5.66 -7.09 13.47
CA PRO A 123 -4.90 -7.95 12.57
C PRO A 123 -3.77 -7.20 11.83
N GLN A 124 -3.97 -5.91 11.53
CA GLN A 124 -3.00 -5.08 10.83
C GLN A 124 -1.86 -4.60 11.75
N GLN A 125 -2.07 -4.60 13.06
CA GLN A 125 -1.04 -4.20 14.04
C GLN A 125 0.09 -5.24 14.14
N LEU A 126 -0.21 -6.50 13.81
CA LEU A 126 0.76 -7.59 13.83
C LEU A 126 1.61 -7.68 12.55
N CYS A 127 1.18 -7.03 11.48
CA CYS A 127 1.95 -6.96 10.25
C CYS A 127 3.25 -6.16 10.44
N ARG A 128 4.26 -6.51 9.65
CA ARG A 128 5.48 -5.72 9.48
C ARG A 128 5.56 -5.26 8.04
N PHE A 129 6.27 -4.17 7.80
CA PHE A 129 6.48 -3.64 6.46
C PHE A 129 7.99 -3.61 6.20
N LEU A 130 8.46 -4.42 5.26
CA LEU A 130 9.81 -4.28 4.75
C LEU A 130 9.81 -3.12 3.76
N ILE A 131 10.48 -2.02 4.11
CA ILE A 131 10.62 -0.86 3.26
C ILE A 131 11.87 -1.04 2.41
N VAL A 132 11.67 -1.30 1.12
CA VAL A 132 12.77 -1.35 0.15
C VAL A 132 12.91 0.05 -0.44
N THR A 133 14.03 0.71 -0.17
CA THR A 133 14.31 2.04 -0.69
C THR A 133 15.32 1.93 -1.82
N ARG A 134 14.91 2.35 -3.02
CA ARG A 134 15.80 2.48 -4.19
C ARG A 134 16.12 3.95 -4.39
N THR A 135 17.40 4.28 -4.44
CA THR A 135 17.87 5.63 -4.79
C THR A 135 18.67 5.56 -6.06
N ARG A 136 18.31 6.35 -7.08
CA ARG A 136 19.06 6.47 -8.32
C ARG A 136 19.21 7.95 -8.66
N SER A 137 20.46 8.44 -8.62
CA SER A 137 20.77 9.86 -8.72
C SER A 137 20.01 10.67 -7.65
N SER A 138 19.02 11.48 -8.01
CA SER A 138 18.16 12.24 -7.10
C SER A 138 16.79 11.60 -6.82
N ASN A 139 16.43 10.51 -7.51
CA ASN A 139 15.14 9.87 -7.33
C ASN A 139 15.21 8.82 -6.21
N ARG A 140 14.43 9.03 -5.14
CA ARG A 140 14.31 8.12 -4.00
C ARG A 140 12.89 7.56 -3.95
N VAL A 141 12.77 6.25 -4.15
CA VAL A 141 11.49 5.55 -4.19
C VAL A 141 11.43 4.53 -3.06
N HIS A 142 10.30 4.49 -2.37
CA HIS A 142 10.04 3.54 -1.28
C HIS A 142 8.99 2.52 -1.70
N PHE A 143 9.33 1.26 -1.53
CA PHE A 143 8.51 0.11 -1.85
C PHE A 143 8.11 -0.59 -0.54
N PRO A 144 6.92 -0.29 0.02
CA PRO A 144 6.46 -0.93 1.24
C PRO A 144 5.94 -2.34 0.94
N LEU A 145 6.62 -3.35 1.46
CA LEU A 145 6.25 -4.76 1.31
C LEU A 145 5.59 -5.27 2.60
N PRO A 146 4.27 -5.54 2.61
CA PRO A 146 3.58 -6.06 3.79
C PRO A 146 4.02 -7.50 4.06
N LEU A 147 4.36 -7.80 5.32
CA LEU A 147 4.74 -9.11 5.80
C LEU A 147 3.74 -9.58 6.87
N ASP A 148 3.24 -10.80 6.71
CA ASP A 148 2.28 -11.40 7.63
C ASP A 148 3.01 -12.22 8.70
N PRO A 149 2.53 -12.24 9.95
CA PRO A 149 3.14 -13.07 10.99
C PRO A 149 3.12 -14.54 10.59
N VAL A 150 4.28 -15.19 10.67
CA VAL A 150 4.41 -16.62 10.45
C VAL A 150 3.79 -17.32 11.66
N ASN A 151 2.68 -18.04 11.44
CA ASN A 151 2.13 -18.90 12.48
C ASN A 151 3.15 -20.00 12.80
N ALA A 152 3.78 -19.94 13.97
CA ALA A 152 4.80 -20.89 14.42
C ALA A 152 4.33 -22.36 14.33
N ALA A 153 3.01 -22.61 14.43
CA ALA A 153 2.40 -23.93 14.31
C ALA A 153 2.48 -24.56 12.89
N ALA A 154 2.75 -23.77 11.84
CA ALA A 154 2.74 -24.26 10.46
C ALA A 154 4.15 -24.58 9.90
N THR A 155 5.23 -24.19 10.59
CA THR A 155 6.58 -24.16 9.99
C THR A 155 7.48 -25.32 10.45
N THR A 156 7.01 -26.22 11.32
CA THR A 156 7.75 -27.43 11.74
C THR A 156 7.47 -28.67 10.88
N ALA A 157 6.68 -28.56 9.80
CA ALA A 157 6.49 -29.67 8.86
C ALA A 157 7.69 -29.80 7.91
N SER A 158 8.80 -30.33 8.45
CA SER A 158 9.92 -30.90 7.69
C SER A 158 9.43 -32.11 6.86
N PRO A 159 9.90 -32.34 5.62
CA PRO A 159 9.39 -33.38 4.73
C PRO A 159 9.80 -34.82 5.10
N GLU A 160 10.52 -35.07 6.19
CA GLU A 160 11.01 -36.41 6.56
C GLU A 160 10.07 -37.24 7.45
N SER A 161 8.99 -36.67 7.99
CA SER A 161 8.10 -37.41 8.91
C SER A 161 6.88 -38.01 8.21
N ARG A 162 7.09 -38.88 7.20
CA ARG A 162 6.01 -39.69 6.58
C ARG A 162 5.87 -41.11 7.13
N SER A 163 6.56 -41.45 8.22
CA SER A 163 6.52 -42.81 8.78
C SER A 163 6.16 -42.82 10.26
N ALA A 164 4.96 -42.35 10.62
CA ALA A 164 4.23 -42.78 11.84
C ALA A 164 2.90 -42.03 11.97
N VAL A 165 1.92 -42.34 11.12
CA VAL A 165 0.52 -41.98 11.41
C VAL A 165 -0.02 -42.99 12.43
N LYS A 166 0.31 -42.78 13.71
CA LYS A 166 -0.51 -43.30 14.80
C LYS A 166 -1.77 -42.43 14.87
N ARG A 167 -2.91 -43.08 14.63
CA ARG A 167 -4.27 -42.51 14.69
C ARG A 167 -4.43 -41.62 15.94
N PRO A 168 -4.79 -40.33 15.81
CA PRO A 168 -5.21 -39.56 16.96
C PRO A 168 -6.60 -40.04 17.39
N GLY A 169 -6.72 -40.34 18.68
CA GLY A 169 -7.99 -40.64 19.34
C GLY A 169 -8.99 -39.50 19.20
N SER A 170 -10.24 -39.83 19.52
CA SER A 170 -11.51 -39.11 19.29
C SER A 170 -11.62 -37.63 19.73
N ALA A 171 -10.57 -36.99 20.26
CA ALA A 171 -10.55 -35.57 20.61
C ALA A 171 -10.38 -34.63 19.39
N GLY A 172 -9.73 -35.08 18.31
CA GLY A 172 -9.48 -34.25 17.11
C GLY A 172 -10.72 -34.03 16.22
N ALA A 173 -11.73 -34.90 16.30
CA ALA A 173 -12.95 -34.79 15.50
C ALA A 173 -13.83 -33.60 15.93
N THR A 174 -13.87 -33.29 17.22
CA THR A 174 -14.59 -32.14 17.79
C THR A 174 -13.96 -30.81 17.39
N ASP A 175 -12.63 -30.72 17.38
CA ASP A 175 -11.92 -29.50 16.97
C ASP A 175 -12.03 -29.27 15.46
N LEU A 176 -11.94 -30.33 14.65
CA LEU A 176 -12.14 -30.22 13.21
C LEU A 176 -13.55 -29.71 12.87
N ARG A 177 -14.58 -30.21 13.57
CA ARG A 177 -15.97 -29.77 13.38
C ARG A 177 -16.19 -28.32 13.82
N ARG A 178 -15.55 -27.88 14.92
CA ARG A 178 -15.55 -26.47 15.36
C ARG A 178 -14.89 -25.56 14.34
N LEU A 179 -13.73 -25.96 13.81
CA LEU A 179 -13.01 -25.22 12.77
C LEU A 179 -13.81 -25.13 11.47
N GLN A 180 -14.42 -26.22 11.02
CA GLN A 180 -15.30 -26.22 9.84
C GLN A 180 -16.50 -25.29 10.01
N THR A 181 -17.12 -25.29 11.20
CA THR A 181 -18.23 -24.38 11.52
C THR A 181 -17.78 -22.93 11.50
N ARG A 182 -16.59 -22.65 12.06
CA ARG A 182 -16.00 -21.30 12.07
C ARG A 182 -15.65 -20.82 10.67
N VAL A 183 -15.10 -21.68 9.81
CA VAL A 183 -14.82 -21.36 8.40
C VAL A 183 -16.11 -21.06 7.64
N ALA A 184 -17.18 -21.84 7.84
CA ALA A 184 -18.47 -21.59 7.22
C ALA A 184 -19.10 -20.26 7.71
N GLN A 185 -18.93 -19.92 8.98
CA GLN A 185 -19.35 -18.63 9.54
C GLN A 185 -18.57 -17.47 8.92
N LEU A 186 -17.24 -17.56 8.89
CA LEU A 186 -16.37 -16.53 8.33
C LEU A 186 -16.61 -16.33 6.83
N ARG A 187 -16.94 -17.38 6.07
CA ARG A 187 -17.34 -17.26 4.67
C ARG A 187 -18.62 -16.46 4.47
N ARG A 188 -19.64 -16.71 5.32
CA ARG A 188 -20.89 -15.95 5.29
C ARG A 188 -20.68 -14.48 5.65
N GLU A 189 -19.85 -14.23 6.65
CA GLU A 189 -19.50 -12.87 7.09
C GLU A 189 -18.70 -12.12 6.02
N ASN A 190 -17.70 -12.76 5.40
CA ASN A 190 -16.97 -12.18 4.27
C ASN A 190 -17.87 -11.87 3.09
N HIS A 191 -18.82 -12.76 2.78
CA HIS A 191 -19.77 -12.51 1.70
C HIS A 191 -20.64 -11.28 1.98
N ARG A 192 -21.19 -11.18 3.20
CA ARG A 192 -21.94 -10.01 3.66
C ARG A 192 -21.12 -8.72 3.59
N LEU A 193 -19.88 -8.74 4.09
CA LEU A 193 -18.99 -7.57 4.06
C LEU A 193 -18.60 -7.18 2.63
N ALA A 194 -18.49 -8.14 1.71
CA ALA A 194 -18.25 -7.86 0.30
C ALA A 194 -19.44 -7.17 -0.37
N GLU A 195 -20.67 -7.58 -0.04
CA GLU A 195 -21.89 -6.92 -0.51
C GLU A 195 -22.02 -5.50 0.04
N GLU A 196 -21.73 -5.31 1.33
CA GLU A 196 -21.75 -3.99 1.96
C GLU A 196 -20.70 -3.05 1.35
N ASN A 197 -19.47 -3.54 1.11
CA ASN A 197 -18.45 -2.75 0.42
C ASN A 197 -18.88 -2.34 -1.00
N ARG A 198 -19.57 -3.23 -1.74
CA ARG A 198 -20.09 -2.86 -3.06
C ARG A 198 -21.13 -1.75 -2.96
N ARG A 199 -22.03 -1.80 -1.98
CA ARG A 199 -23.03 -0.75 -1.74
C ARG A 199 -22.36 0.58 -1.39
N LEU A 200 -21.44 0.59 -0.43
CA LEU A 200 -20.71 1.79 -0.03
C LEU A 200 -19.89 2.40 -1.17
N THR A 201 -19.35 1.57 -2.06
CA THR A 201 -18.64 2.05 -3.25
C THR A 201 -19.60 2.74 -4.22
N ALA A 202 -20.77 2.15 -4.47
CA ALA A 202 -21.80 2.77 -5.32
C ALA A 202 -22.31 4.11 -4.73
N ASP A 203 -22.56 4.17 -3.42
CA ASP A 203 -22.98 5.39 -2.74
C ASP A 203 -21.88 6.48 -2.81
N ALA A 204 -20.61 6.08 -2.71
CA ALA A 204 -19.49 7.01 -2.86
C ALA A 204 -19.40 7.57 -4.29
N ASP A 205 -19.58 6.71 -5.30
CA ASP A 205 -19.60 7.12 -6.70
C ASP A 205 -20.76 8.10 -6.97
N GLU A 206 -21.97 7.80 -6.46
CA GLU A 206 -23.13 8.70 -6.54
C GLU A 206 -22.86 10.05 -5.87
N ALA A 207 -22.28 10.06 -4.66
CA ALA A 207 -21.92 11.28 -3.96
C ALA A 207 -20.89 12.11 -4.74
N THR A 208 -19.95 11.47 -5.44
CA THR A 208 -19.00 12.20 -6.30
C THR A 208 -19.67 12.78 -7.54
N ALA A 209 -20.64 12.09 -8.13
CA ALA A 209 -21.42 12.61 -9.25
C ALA A 209 -22.23 13.85 -8.85
N LEU A 210 -22.95 13.79 -7.72
CA LEU A 210 -23.71 14.92 -7.19
C LEU A 210 -22.84 16.14 -6.88
N ARG A 211 -21.62 15.93 -6.36
CA ARG A 211 -20.65 17.02 -6.12
C ARG A 211 -20.19 17.68 -7.41
N ARG A 212 -20.00 16.92 -8.49
CA ARG A 212 -19.64 17.47 -9.81
C ARG A 212 -20.78 18.30 -10.37
N GLU A 213 -22.00 17.79 -10.33
CA GLU A 213 -23.19 18.51 -10.78
C GLU A 213 -23.39 19.82 -10.00
N ALA A 214 -23.28 19.78 -8.67
CA ALA A 214 -23.36 20.98 -7.84
C ALA A 214 -22.28 22.02 -8.19
N ALA A 215 -21.06 21.58 -8.51
CA ALA A 215 -19.98 22.47 -8.94
C ALA A 215 -20.28 23.12 -10.31
N GLU A 216 -20.84 22.36 -11.24
CA GLU A 216 -21.25 22.85 -12.57
C GLU A 216 -22.39 23.86 -12.47
N LEU A 217 -23.42 23.56 -11.67
CA LEU A 217 -24.51 24.49 -11.38
C LEU A 217 -24.00 25.77 -10.71
N GLY A 218 -23.06 25.64 -9.76
CA GLY A 218 -22.40 26.78 -9.13
C GLY A 218 -21.62 27.64 -10.13
N ALA A 219 -20.92 27.03 -11.09
CA ALA A 219 -20.23 27.74 -12.16
C ALA A 219 -21.20 28.43 -13.13
N ALA A 220 -22.29 27.75 -13.51
CA ALA A 220 -23.34 28.32 -14.35
C ALA A 220 -24.00 29.53 -13.69
N ALA A 221 -24.33 29.45 -12.39
CA ALA A 221 -24.90 30.56 -11.64
C ALA A 221 -23.96 31.78 -11.58
N ARG A 222 -22.65 31.57 -11.39
CA ARG A 222 -21.65 32.66 -11.43
C ARG A 222 -21.58 33.34 -12.80
N ARG A 223 -21.60 32.55 -13.90
CA ARG A 223 -21.63 33.11 -15.27
C ARG A 223 -22.90 33.90 -15.53
N ALA A 224 -24.06 33.41 -15.11
CA ALA A 224 -25.34 34.10 -15.25
C ALA A 224 -25.32 35.45 -14.51
N ARG A 225 -24.82 35.48 -13.27
CA ARG A 225 -24.67 36.73 -12.49
C ARG A 225 -23.75 37.73 -13.19
N ALA A 226 -22.57 37.27 -13.65
CA ALA A 226 -21.64 38.13 -14.38
C ALA A 226 -22.25 38.73 -15.66
N SER A 227 -23.05 37.94 -16.40
CA SER A 227 -23.75 38.42 -17.59
C SER A 227 -24.82 39.46 -17.24
N LEU A 228 -25.60 39.26 -16.17
CA LEU A 228 -26.59 40.23 -15.70
C LEU A 228 -25.93 41.54 -15.26
N ASP A 229 -24.81 41.48 -14.54
CA ASP A 229 -24.06 42.67 -14.13
C ASP A 229 -23.52 43.43 -15.34
N GLN A 230 -23.04 42.72 -16.36
CA GLN A 230 -22.60 43.34 -17.61
C GLN A 230 -23.75 44.03 -18.34
N ARG A 231 -24.94 43.41 -18.41
CA ARG A 231 -26.14 44.02 -19.00
C ARG A 231 -26.55 45.29 -18.27
N ARG A 232 -26.60 45.25 -16.93
CA ARG A 232 -26.91 46.44 -16.11
C ARG A 232 -25.93 47.59 -16.33
N ARG A 233 -24.63 47.30 -16.47
CA ARG A 233 -23.62 48.32 -16.78
C ARG A 233 -23.84 48.94 -18.16
N ARG A 234 -24.17 48.14 -19.17
CA ARG A 234 -24.48 48.63 -20.52
C ARG A 234 -25.76 49.47 -20.55
N GLU A 235 -26.81 49.03 -19.87
CA GLU A 235 -28.07 49.77 -19.75
C GLU A 235 -27.86 51.11 -19.04
N SER A 236 -27.09 51.14 -17.96
CA SER A 236 -26.73 52.37 -17.26
C SER A 236 -25.93 53.35 -18.14
N ALA A 237 -24.93 52.84 -18.88
CA ALA A 237 -24.14 53.65 -19.82
C ALA A 237 -25.00 54.23 -20.94
N ALA A 238 -25.84 53.41 -21.58
CA ALA A 238 -26.76 53.87 -22.62
C ALA A 238 -27.77 54.91 -22.11
N SER A 239 -28.27 54.74 -20.87
CA SER A 239 -29.15 55.72 -20.22
C SER A 239 -28.45 57.05 -19.97
N ALA A 240 -27.17 57.03 -19.58
CA ALA A 240 -26.36 58.23 -19.39
C ALA A 240 -26.09 58.96 -20.72
N GLU A 241 -25.78 58.22 -21.79
CA GLU A 241 -25.60 58.79 -23.14
C GLU A 241 -26.88 59.46 -23.65
N LEU A 242 -28.04 58.80 -23.51
CA LEU A 242 -29.33 59.37 -23.89
C LEU A 242 -29.67 60.64 -23.08
N ALA A 243 -29.32 60.68 -21.80
CA ALA A 243 -29.48 61.87 -20.97
C ALA A 243 -28.58 63.03 -21.45
N GLY A 244 -27.33 62.73 -21.82
CA GLY A 244 -26.41 63.70 -22.41
C GLY A 244 -26.92 64.29 -23.73
N LEU A 245 -27.35 63.43 -24.67
CA LEU A 245 -27.90 63.86 -25.95
C LEU A 245 -29.16 64.73 -25.81
N ARG A 246 -30.04 64.42 -24.83
CA ARG A 246 -31.21 65.26 -24.54
C ARG A 246 -30.83 66.65 -24.03
N ALA A 247 -29.76 66.75 -23.24
CA ALA A 247 -29.27 68.03 -22.75
C ALA A 247 -28.63 68.87 -23.86
N GLU A 248 -28.02 68.26 -24.87
CA GLU A 248 -27.44 68.98 -26.03
C GLU A 248 -28.49 69.52 -27.01
N VAL A 249 -29.66 68.86 -27.10
CA VAL A 249 -30.76 69.26 -28.00
C VAL A 249 -31.69 70.32 -27.37
N SER A 250 -31.63 70.50 -26.04
CA SER A 250 -32.47 71.47 -25.30
C SER A 250 -31.78 72.82 -25.16
#